data_AF-A0A5S4YLI5-F1
#
_entry.id   AF-A0A5S4YLI5-F1
#
_cell.length_a   1.000
_cell.length_b   1.000
_cell.length_c   1.000
_cell.angle_alpha   90.00
_cell.angle_beta   90.00
_cell.angle_gamma   90.00
#
_symmetry.space_group_name_H-M   'P 1'
#
loop_
_entity.id
_entity.type
_entity.pdbx_description
1 polymer ?
#
loop_
_entity_poly.entity_id
_entity_poly.type
_entity_poly.pdbx_seq_one_letter_code
_entity_poly.pdbx_strand_id
1 'polypeptide(L)'
;MAQIEPLIAYADFTDYIKIIERSDNWKRVFAAAFNRRESVQESFFRLFPIRISVAHARIITLDDEMYLKVEMHRLSKAIEEKY
;
A
#
# COMPACT_ATOMS: atom_id res chain seq x y z
N MET A 1 6.61 28.44 11.75
CA MET A 1 7.71 27.52 11.36
C MET A 1 7.06 26.37 10.60
N ALA A 2 7.50 26.07 9.38
CA ALA A 2 6.95 24.94 8.63
C ALA A 2 7.37 23.64 9.33
N GLN A 3 6.41 22.81 9.70
CA GLN A 3 6.65 21.46 10.21
C GLN A 3 7.34 20.67 9.07
N ILE A 4 8.58 20.23 9.28
CA ILE A 4 9.24 19.35 8.32
C ILE A 4 8.65 17.96 8.53
N GLU A 5 7.69 17.59 7.69
CA GLU A 5 7.15 16.24 7.67
C GLU A 5 8.23 15.24 7.22
N PRO A 6 8.30 14.04 7.81
CA PRO A 6 9.27 13.03 7.41
C PRO A 6 9.10 12.69 5.92
N LEU A 7 10.19 12.36 5.22
CA LEU A 7 10.17 12.07 3.77
C LEU A 7 9.12 11.04 3.34
N ILE A 8 8.75 10.13 4.25
CA ILE A 8 7.69 9.15 4.04
C ILE A 8 6.33 9.79 3.78
N ALA A 9 6.06 10.98 4.31
CA ALA A 9 4.80 11.71 4.12
C ALA A 9 4.59 12.20 2.67
N TYR A 10 5.66 12.22 1.87
CA TYR A 10 5.62 12.60 0.45
C TYR A 10 5.68 11.40 -0.50
N ALA A 11 5.88 10.19 0.04
CA ALA A 11 5.93 8.97 -0.75
C ALA A 11 4.51 8.56 -1.15
N ASP A 12 4.34 8.18 -2.41
CA ASP A 12 3.08 7.59 -2.86
C ASP A 12 3.07 6.05 -2.76
N PHE A 13 1.93 5.42 -3.05
CA PHE A 13 1.82 3.96 -2.96
C PHE A 13 2.85 3.21 -3.82
N THR A 14 3.31 3.79 -4.93
CA THR A 14 4.35 3.18 -5.78
C THR A 14 5.75 3.29 -5.18
N ASP A 15 5.96 4.23 -4.27
CA ASP A 15 7.22 4.34 -3.54
C ASP A 15 7.26 3.37 -2.36
N TYR A 16 6.13 3.17 -1.68
CA TYR A 16 6.03 2.16 -0.61
C TYR A 16 6.29 0.76 -1.12
N ILE A 17 5.75 0.39 -2.29
CA ILE A 17 5.99 -0.96 -2.80
C ILE A 17 7.48 -1.20 -3.05
N LYS A 18 8.23 -0.20 -3.58
CA LYS A 18 9.69 -0.31 -3.77
C LYS A 18 10.43 -0.50 -2.44
N ILE A 19 9.98 0.17 -1.37
CA ILE A 19 10.57 0.04 -0.03
C ILE A 19 10.29 -1.35 0.55
N ILE A 20 9.04 -1.82 0.45
CA ILE A 20 8.60 -3.13 0.97
C ILE A 20 9.33 -4.27 0.25
N GLU A 21 9.42 -4.15 -1.07
CA GLU A 21 10.01 -5.15 -1.96
C GLU A 21 11.53 -5.23 -1.94
N ARG A 22 12.20 -4.21 -1.39
CA ARG A 22 13.67 -4.20 -1.29
C ARG A 22 14.10 -5.44 -0.51
N SER A 23 15.03 -6.22 -1.06
CA SER A 23 15.31 -7.59 -0.61
C SER A 23 15.72 -7.69 0.86
N ASP A 24 16.45 -6.70 1.37
CA ASP A 24 16.85 -6.56 2.77
C ASP A 24 15.66 -6.19 3.66
N ASN A 25 14.85 -5.22 3.27
CA ASN A 25 13.65 -4.81 4.01
C ASN A 25 12.63 -5.94 4.08
N TRP A 26 12.42 -6.63 2.96
CA TRP A 26 11.55 -7.79 2.87
C TRP A 26 11.98 -8.84 3.90
N LYS A 27 13.22 -9.31 3.83
CA LYS A 27 13.74 -10.35 4.72
C LYS A 27 13.74 -9.93 6.19
N ARG A 28 14.04 -8.66 6.50
CA ARG A 28 14.22 -8.20 7.89
C ARG A 28 12.93 -7.79 8.58
N VAL A 29 11.94 -7.27 7.86
CA VAL A 29 10.76 -6.62 8.46
C VAL A 29 9.47 -7.18 7.88
N PHE A 30 9.34 -7.18 6.56
CA PHE A 30 8.05 -7.33 5.90
C PHE A 30 7.62 -8.78 5.68
N ALA A 31 8.54 -9.72 5.42
CA ALA A 31 8.21 -11.13 5.19
C ALA A 31 7.48 -11.79 6.38
N ALA A 32 7.75 -11.31 7.59
CA ALA A 32 7.12 -11.81 8.79
C ALA A 32 5.71 -11.24 9.04
N ALA A 33 5.33 -10.13 8.39
CA ALA A 33 3.96 -9.62 8.39
C ALA A 33 3.20 -10.12 7.15
N PHE A 34 3.85 -9.97 6.00
CA PHE A 34 3.33 -10.35 4.71
C PHE A 34 3.88 -11.72 4.31
N ASN A 35 3.05 -12.75 4.45
CA ASN A 35 3.41 -14.14 4.19
C ASN A 35 4.02 -14.37 2.79
N ARG A 36 3.49 -13.66 1.77
CA ARG A 36 3.92 -13.78 0.37
C ARG A 36 4.11 -12.40 -0.25
N ARG A 37 5.26 -12.19 -0.88
CA ARG A 37 5.61 -10.92 -1.54
C ARG A 37 4.61 -10.55 -2.61
N GLU A 38 4.30 -11.49 -3.50
CA GLU A 38 3.37 -11.27 -4.62
C GLU A 38 1.99 -10.85 -4.14
N SER A 39 1.53 -11.34 -2.98
CA SER A 39 0.23 -10.92 -2.42
C SER A 39 0.18 -9.42 -2.15
N VAL A 40 1.28 -8.82 -1.67
CA VAL A 40 1.34 -7.37 -1.43
C VAL A 40 1.44 -6.63 -2.75
N GLN A 41 2.26 -7.11 -3.68
CA GLN A 41 2.40 -6.50 -5.01
C GLN A 41 1.06 -6.41 -5.72
N GLU A 42 0.33 -7.52 -5.77
CA GLU A 42 -0.98 -7.61 -6.37
C GLU A 42 -1.99 -6.65 -5.73
N SER A 43 -1.99 -6.53 -4.40
CA SER A 43 -2.83 -5.56 -3.69
C SER A 43 -2.51 -4.12 -4.10
N PHE A 44 -1.23 -3.76 -4.14
CA PHE A 44 -0.79 -2.42 -4.52
C PHE A 44 -1.07 -2.12 -6.00
N PHE A 45 -0.95 -3.11 -6.90
CA PHE A 45 -1.33 -2.97 -8.30
C PHE A 45 -2.83 -2.71 -8.47
N ARG A 46 -3.70 -3.37 -7.69
CA ARG A 46 -5.15 -3.11 -7.72
C ARG A 46 -5.53 -1.75 -7.13
N LEU A 47 -4.79 -1.28 -6.11
CA LEU A 47 -5.00 0.05 -5.52
C LEU A 47 -4.48 1.21 -6.38
N PHE A 48 -3.53 0.94 -7.27
CA PHE A 48 -2.85 1.99 -8.04
C PHE A 48 -3.78 2.81 -8.96
N PRO A 49 -4.69 2.20 -9.77
CA PRO A 49 -5.67 2.96 -10.56
C PRO A 49 -6.57 3.85 -9.70
N ILE A 50 -6.99 3.37 -8.53
CA ILE A 50 -7.85 4.12 -7.60
C ILE A 50 -7.10 5.36 -7.08
N ARG A 51 -5.81 5.23 -6.72
CA ARG A 51 -4.98 6.38 -6.32
C ARG A 51 -4.83 7.38 -7.45
N ILE A 52 -4.60 6.93 -8.69
CA ILE A 52 -4.51 7.83 -9.85
C ILE A 52 -5.81 8.63 -9.98
N SER A 53 -6.96 7.96 -9.87
CA SER A 53 -8.25 8.63 -9.95
C SER A 53 -8.42 9.69 -8.87
N VAL A 54 -8.02 9.42 -7.62
CA VAL A 54 -8.04 10.40 -6.53
C VAL A 54 -7.11 11.60 -6.82
N ALA A 55 -5.87 11.34 -7.26
CA ALA A 55 -4.87 12.40 -7.52
C ALA A 55 -5.25 13.32 -8.68
N HIS A 56 -5.98 12.79 -9.67
CA HIS A 56 -6.43 13.52 -10.84
C HIS A 56 -7.90 13.95 -10.77
N ALA A 57 -8.54 13.85 -9.60
CA ALA A 57 -9.96 14.17 -9.39
C ALA A 57 -10.90 13.52 -10.43
N ARG A 58 -10.60 12.27 -10.81
CA ARG A 58 -11.44 11.46 -11.71
C ARG A 58 -12.60 10.83 -10.91
N ILE A 59 -13.61 10.36 -11.63
CA ILE A 59 -14.74 9.64 -11.05
C ILE A 59 -14.24 8.38 -10.35
N ILE A 60 -14.71 8.16 -9.12
CA ILE A 60 -14.53 6.92 -8.37
C ILE A 60 -15.84 6.13 -8.46
N THR A 61 -15.76 4.90 -8.93
CA THR A 61 -16.92 4.02 -9.09
C THR A 61 -17.19 3.21 -7.82
N LEU A 62 -18.36 2.57 -7.74
CA LEU A 62 -18.68 1.62 -6.67
C LEU A 62 -17.71 0.41 -6.67
N ASP A 63 -17.29 -0.04 -7.85
CA ASP A 63 -16.32 -1.13 -7.98
C ASP A 63 -14.96 -0.72 -7.41
N ASP A 64 -14.50 0.51 -7.69
CA ASP A 64 -13.28 1.06 -7.11
C ASP A 64 -13.35 1.09 -5.58
N GLU A 65 -14.47 1.53 -5.01
CA GLU A 65 -14.68 1.55 -3.57
C GLU A 65 -14.65 0.14 -2.96
N MET A 66 -15.25 -0.84 -3.65
CA MET A 66 -15.24 -2.24 -3.23
C MET A 66 -13.82 -2.82 -3.27
N TYR A 67 -13.06 -2.59 -4.34
CA TYR A 67 -11.65 -2.97 -4.41
C TYR A 67 -10.83 -2.32 -3.29
N LEU A 68 -11.01 -1.02 -3.06
CA LEU A 68 -10.32 -0.30 -1.99
C LEU A 68 -10.58 -0.97 -0.63
N LYS A 69 -11.85 -1.21 -0.28
CA LYS A 69 -12.23 -1.82 1.00
C LYS A 69 -11.63 -3.21 1.18
N VAL A 70 -11.69 -4.05 0.14
CA VAL A 70 -11.16 -5.42 0.19
C VAL A 70 -9.65 -5.43 0.34
N GLU A 71 -8.92 -4.62 -0.43
CA GLU A 71 -7.46 -4.56 -0.35
C GLU A 71 -6.98 -3.93 0.96
N MET A 72 -7.66 -2.90 1.46
CA MET A 72 -7.40 -2.34 2.78
C MET A 72 -7.57 -3.39 3.88
N HIS A 73 -8.65 -4.17 3.83
CA HIS A 73 -8.88 -5.24 4.81
C HIS A 73 -7.79 -6.31 4.73
N ARG A 74 -7.42 -6.76 3.53
CA ARG A 74 -6.36 -7.76 3.33
C ARG A 74 -5.00 -7.30 3.88
N LEU A 75 -4.61 -6.07 3.58
CA LEU A 75 -3.34 -5.49 4.05
C LEU A 75 -3.36 -5.28 5.57
N SER A 76 -4.45 -4.76 6.11
CA SER A 76 -4.58 -4.52 7.56
C SER A 76 -4.53 -5.84 8.33
N LYS A 77 -5.27 -6.86 7.86
CA LYS A 77 -5.25 -8.19 8.44
C LYS A 77 -3.85 -8.81 8.44
N ALA A 78 -3.11 -8.70 7.34
CA ALA A 78 -1.73 -9.20 7.28
C ALA A 78 -0.78 -8.48 8.26
N ILE A 79 -1.07 -7.21 8.59
CA ILE A 79 -0.29 -6.44 9.58
C ILE A 79 -0.72 -6.79 11.01
N GLU A 80 -2.03 -6.92 11.25
CA GLU A 80 -2.65 -7.17 12.55
C GLU A 80 -2.46 -8.62 13.04
N GLU A 81 -2.47 -9.63 12.15
CA GLU A 81 -2.23 -11.04 12.52
C GLU A 81 -0.85 -11.30 13.18
N LYS A 82 0.00 -10.26 13.27
CA LYS A 82 1.33 -10.30 13.84
C LYS A 82 1.44 -9.63 15.24
N TYR A 83 0.39 -8.98 15.73
CA TYR A 83 0.32 -8.37 17.07
C TYR A 83 -0.82 -8.99 17.89
#